data_AF-A0A3D4AQC4-F1
#
_entry.id   AF-A0A3D4AQC4-F1
#
_cell.length_a   1.000
_cell.length_b   1.000
_cell.length_c   1.000
_cell.angle_alpha   90.00
_cell.angle_beta   90.00
_cell.angle_gamma   90.00
#
_symmetry.space_group_name_H-M   'P 1'
#
loop_
_entity.id
_entity.type
_entity.pdbx_description
1 polymer ?
#
loop_
_entity_poly.entity_id
_entity_poly.type
_entity_poly.pdbx_seq_one_letter_code
_entity_poly.pdbx_strand_id
1 'polypeptide(L)'
;RSASWYYAPGTYFLASTPKLQPLYNLEALSLHEAIPGHHLQNAIAMELDVPEFRRTLSHSAFGEGWALYTERLGKEAGFYQSPYSDFGRLGYEMWRAVRLVVDTGIHAFGWSRQKAIDYLADHTALPQSAVEDQIDRYISWPGQALSYKMGEIKIRELRAKAEKQLGAKFDIRSFHDTVIGQGSLPMAVLEDVINDWIAQQKLVL
;
A
#
# COMPACT_ATOMS: atom_id res chain seq x y z
N ARG A 1 34.13 12.75 15.47
CA ARG A 1 33.68 11.49 16.08
C ARG A 1 32.38 11.77 16.83
N SER A 2 31.23 11.33 16.29
CA SER A 2 30.01 10.87 17.00
C SER A 2 28.77 11.14 16.13
N ALA A 3 28.49 10.24 15.19
CA ALA A 3 27.18 10.10 14.58
C ALA A 3 26.94 8.61 14.35
N SER A 4 26.93 7.84 15.44
CA SER A 4 26.71 6.39 15.43
C SER A 4 25.22 6.03 15.43
N TRP A 5 24.34 6.93 14.99
CA TRP A 5 22.88 6.78 15.11
C TRP A 5 22.16 6.49 13.78
N TYR A 6 22.88 6.29 12.66
CA TYR A 6 22.26 6.22 11.32
C TYR A 6 22.57 4.94 10.51
N TYR A 7 22.77 3.80 11.15
CA TYR A 7 22.87 2.51 10.43
C TYR A 7 22.08 1.41 11.11
N ALA A 8 20.79 1.65 11.37
CA ALA A 8 19.87 0.57 11.69
C ALA A 8 19.40 -0.09 10.38
N PRO A 9 19.42 -1.43 10.25
CA PRO A 9 18.85 -2.09 9.09
C PRO A 9 17.33 -1.86 9.06
N GLY A 10 16.75 -1.83 7.85
CA GLY A 10 15.30 -1.82 7.71
C GLY A 10 14.71 -3.05 8.39
N THR A 11 13.77 -2.84 9.30
CA THR A 11 13.25 -3.89 10.19
C THR A 11 11.73 -3.91 10.12
N TYR A 12 11.16 -5.09 9.85
CA TYR A 12 9.72 -5.35 9.95
C TYR A 12 9.41 -5.95 11.32
N PHE A 13 8.61 -5.22 12.11
CA PHE A 13 8.21 -5.64 13.45
C PHE A 13 6.83 -6.30 13.43
N LEU A 14 6.75 -7.49 14.03
CA LEU A 14 5.48 -8.15 14.32
C LEU A 14 5.05 -7.84 15.75
N ALA A 15 3.77 -7.48 15.92
CA ALA A 15 3.22 -7.23 17.24
C ALA A 15 3.32 -8.49 18.12
N SER A 16 3.76 -8.31 19.36
CA SER A 16 4.05 -9.40 20.33
C SER A 16 2.81 -10.07 20.94
N THR A 17 1.63 -9.87 20.34
CA THR A 17 0.36 -10.48 20.81
C THR A 17 -0.15 -11.48 19.76
N PRO A 18 0.28 -12.76 19.82
CA PRO A 18 -0.01 -13.76 18.79
C PRO A 18 -1.50 -13.97 18.49
N LYS A 19 -2.36 -13.81 19.50
CA LYS A 19 -3.82 -13.96 19.35
C LYS A 19 -4.45 -12.95 18.39
N LEU A 20 -3.79 -11.81 18.16
CA LEU A 20 -4.23 -10.75 17.25
C LEU A 20 -3.56 -10.85 15.88
N GLN A 21 -2.69 -11.85 15.66
CA GLN A 21 -1.93 -12.05 14.42
C GLN A 21 -2.17 -13.47 13.88
N PRO A 22 -3.37 -13.76 13.34
CA PRO A 22 -3.64 -15.06 12.75
C PRO A 22 -2.64 -15.38 11.64
N LEU A 23 -2.11 -16.60 11.61
CA LEU A 23 -1.08 -17.03 10.65
C LEU A 23 -1.49 -16.81 9.19
N TYR A 24 -2.79 -16.94 8.90
CA TYR A 24 -3.33 -16.75 7.56
C TYR A 24 -3.19 -15.31 7.02
N ASN A 25 -2.97 -14.31 7.89
CA ASN A 25 -2.72 -12.93 7.47
C ASN A 25 -1.23 -12.62 7.22
N LEU A 26 -0.32 -13.45 7.74
CA LEU A 26 1.11 -13.12 7.78
C LEU A 26 1.75 -13.00 6.40
N GLU A 27 1.31 -13.81 5.43
CA GLU A 27 1.83 -13.75 4.06
C GLU A 27 1.54 -12.39 3.42
N ALA A 28 0.31 -11.89 3.53
CA ALA A 28 -0.07 -10.56 3.05
C ALA A 28 0.64 -9.45 3.82
N LEU A 29 0.67 -9.54 5.16
CA LEU A 29 1.37 -8.54 5.97
C LEU A 29 2.86 -8.47 5.63
N SER A 30 3.50 -9.61 5.36
CA SER A 30 4.93 -9.63 5.03
C SER A 30 5.21 -9.02 3.65
N LEU A 31 4.36 -9.26 2.66
CA LEU A 31 4.45 -8.62 1.34
C LEU A 31 4.18 -7.10 1.42
N HIS A 32 3.35 -6.67 2.36
CA HIS A 32 3.05 -5.26 2.62
C HIS A 32 4.22 -4.53 3.29
N GLU A 33 4.75 -5.07 4.38
CA GLU A 33 5.72 -4.39 5.24
C GLU A 33 7.18 -4.58 4.77
N ALA A 34 7.49 -5.75 4.21
CA ALA A 34 8.84 -6.11 3.82
C ALA A 34 9.02 -6.04 2.29
N ILE A 35 9.26 -7.18 1.66
CA ILE A 35 9.53 -7.28 0.22
C ILE A 35 8.32 -7.94 -0.45
N PRO A 36 7.76 -7.34 -1.52
CA PRO A 36 8.24 -6.16 -2.25
C PRO A 36 7.64 -4.81 -1.79
N GLY A 37 6.95 -4.77 -0.65
CA GLY A 37 6.25 -3.58 -0.12
C GLY A 37 7.17 -2.49 0.45
N HIS A 38 6.86 -2.02 1.66
CA HIS A 38 7.49 -0.84 2.27
C HIS A 38 9.01 -0.92 2.35
N HIS A 39 9.57 -2.06 2.76
CA HIS A 39 11.02 -2.18 2.90
C HIS A 39 11.73 -1.92 1.57
N LEU A 40 11.29 -2.58 0.49
CA LEU A 40 11.90 -2.41 -0.83
C LEU A 40 11.73 -0.98 -1.35
N GLN A 41 10.51 -0.43 -1.26
CA GLN A 41 10.21 0.92 -1.72
C GLN A 41 11.03 1.99 -0.99
N ASN A 42 11.22 1.85 0.32
CA ASN A 42 12.02 2.79 1.10
C ASN A 42 13.52 2.61 0.87
N ALA A 43 14.01 1.37 0.75
CA ALA A 43 15.42 1.10 0.45
C ALA A 43 15.83 1.73 -0.88
N ILE A 44 15.04 1.54 -1.94
CA ILE A 44 15.29 2.16 -3.25
C ILE A 44 15.29 3.69 -3.14
N ALA A 45 14.33 4.28 -2.43
CA ALA A 45 14.27 5.73 -2.25
C ALA A 45 15.52 6.31 -1.54
N MET A 46 16.10 5.57 -0.60
CA MET A 46 17.33 5.97 0.10
C MET A 46 18.58 5.95 -0.78
N GLU A 47 18.59 5.13 -1.83
CA GLU A 47 19.72 4.98 -2.76
C GLU A 47 19.74 6.03 -3.88
N LEU A 48 18.69 6.85 -4.01
CA LEU A 48 18.56 7.82 -5.10
C LEU A 48 19.55 8.99 -5.00
N ASP A 49 20.16 9.37 -6.13
CA ASP A 49 20.98 10.58 -6.24
C ASP A 49 20.09 11.83 -6.46
N VAL A 50 19.35 12.19 -5.41
CA VAL A 50 18.41 13.33 -5.37
C VAL A 50 18.67 14.17 -4.10
N PRO A 51 18.15 15.42 -4.03
CA PRO A 51 18.22 16.20 -2.79
C PRO A 51 17.75 15.40 -1.57
N GLU A 52 18.44 15.52 -0.45
CA GLU A 52 18.27 14.65 0.73
C GLU A 52 16.81 14.54 1.19
N PHE A 53 16.06 15.65 1.17
CA PHE A 53 14.65 15.64 1.56
C PHE A 53 13.78 14.72 0.69
N ARG A 54 14.12 14.50 -0.59
CA ARG A 54 13.38 13.60 -1.49
C ARG A 54 13.54 12.13 -1.12
N ARG A 55 14.66 11.75 -0.47
CA ARG A 55 14.92 10.37 -0.04
C ARG A 55 14.01 9.94 1.12
N THR A 56 13.60 10.89 1.95
CA THR A 56 12.81 10.63 3.17
C THR A 56 11.38 11.19 3.12
N LEU A 57 11.07 12.02 2.12
CA LEU A 57 9.72 12.52 1.89
C LEU A 57 8.75 11.35 1.67
N SER A 58 7.62 11.37 2.37
CA SER A 58 6.60 10.32 2.31
C SER A 58 5.22 10.89 1.99
N HIS A 59 4.63 10.37 0.92
CA HIS A 59 3.23 10.59 0.58
C HIS A 59 2.44 9.32 0.91
N SER A 60 1.51 9.42 1.86
CA SER A 60 0.78 8.25 2.36
C SER A 60 0.10 7.46 1.23
N ALA A 61 -0.55 8.13 0.27
CA ALA A 61 -1.23 7.44 -0.83
C ALA A 61 -0.26 6.65 -1.73
N PHE A 62 0.96 7.15 -1.91
CA PHE A 62 1.97 6.44 -2.68
C PHE A 62 2.50 5.22 -1.92
N GLY A 63 2.97 5.41 -0.68
CA GLY A 63 3.59 4.34 0.11
C GLY A 63 2.59 3.24 0.47
N GLU A 64 1.43 3.62 1.02
CA GLU A 64 0.37 2.68 1.42
C GLU A 64 -0.31 2.04 0.20
N GLY A 65 -0.45 2.80 -0.89
CA GLY A 65 -0.96 2.30 -2.15
C GLY A 65 -0.03 1.27 -2.79
N TRP A 66 1.29 1.51 -2.75
CA TRP A 66 2.29 0.55 -3.21
C TRP A 66 2.25 -0.73 -2.38
N ALA A 67 2.29 -0.62 -1.06
CA ALA A 67 2.27 -1.78 -0.17
C ALA A 67 0.98 -2.61 -0.30
N LEU A 68 -0.18 -1.96 -0.46
CA LEU A 68 -1.43 -2.68 -0.73
C LEU A 68 -1.45 -3.30 -2.14
N TYR A 69 -0.84 -2.64 -3.13
CA TYR A 69 -0.66 -3.21 -4.47
C TYR A 69 0.23 -4.47 -4.44
N THR A 70 1.27 -4.51 -3.61
CA THR A 70 2.17 -5.68 -3.50
C THR A 70 1.50 -6.88 -2.84
N GLU A 71 0.56 -6.68 -1.92
CA GLU A 71 -0.28 -7.77 -1.41
C GLU A 71 -1.05 -8.47 -2.54
N ARG A 72 -1.62 -7.68 -3.47
CA ARG A 72 -2.27 -8.27 -4.66
C ARG A 72 -1.24 -8.94 -5.59
N LEU A 73 -0.10 -8.28 -5.84
CA LEU A 73 0.96 -8.79 -6.70
C LEU A 73 1.45 -10.17 -6.23
N GLY A 74 1.47 -10.43 -4.92
CA GLY A 74 1.83 -11.75 -4.39
C GLY A 74 1.07 -12.90 -5.05
N LYS A 75 -0.22 -12.73 -5.36
CA LYS A 75 -1.02 -13.76 -6.04
C LYS A 75 -0.52 -14.05 -7.45
N GLU A 76 -0.11 -13.01 -8.18
CA GLU A 76 0.47 -13.13 -9.51
C GLU A 76 1.89 -13.72 -9.47
N ALA A 77 2.61 -13.49 -8.36
CA ALA A 77 3.95 -14.02 -8.12
C ALA A 77 3.97 -15.45 -7.53
N GLY A 78 2.80 -16.11 -7.39
CA GLY A 78 2.70 -17.48 -6.90
C GLY A 78 2.67 -17.64 -5.38
N PHE A 79 2.38 -16.57 -4.63
CA PHE A 79 2.04 -16.64 -3.21
C PHE A 79 0.56 -17.02 -3.01
N TYR A 80 0.15 -17.19 -1.75
CA TYR A 80 -1.22 -17.51 -1.35
C TYR A 80 -1.74 -18.86 -1.87
N GLN A 81 -0.88 -19.88 -1.79
CA GLN A 81 -1.18 -21.23 -2.30
C GLN A 81 -2.31 -21.95 -1.53
N SER A 82 -2.65 -21.48 -0.33
CA SER A 82 -3.74 -22.03 0.46
C SER A 82 -4.97 -21.12 0.42
N PRO A 83 -6.20 -21.66 0.45
CA PRO A 83 -7.40 -20.84 0.57
C PRO A 83 -7.40 -19.94 1.81
N TYR A 84 -6.75 -20.37 2.90
CA TYR A 84 -6.63 -19.58 4.12
C TYR A 84 -5.74 -18.35 3.93
N SER A 85 -4.58 -18.49 3.27
CA SER A 85 -3.71 -17.34 3.06
C SER A 85 -4.23 -16.38 1.99
N ASP A 86 -4.95 -16.86 0.97
CA ASP A 86 -5.70 -15.98 0.05
C ASP A 86 -6.88 -15.30 0.76
N PHE A 87 -7.56 -15.99 1.69
CA PHE A 87 -8.56 -15.38 2.56
C PHE A 87 -7.96 -14.27 3.44
N GLY A 88 -6.79 -14.46 4.03
CA GLY A 88 -6.12 -13.42 4.81
C GLY A 88 -5.81 -12.16 3.99
N ARG A 89 -5.28 -12.35 2.77
CA ARG A 89 -5.08 -11.27 1.80
C ARG A 89 -6.39 -10.54 1.48
N LEU A 90 -7.46 -11.28 1.16
CA LEU A 90 -8.77 -10.71 0.87
C LEU A 90 -9.37 -9.98 2.08
N GLY A 91 -9.18 -10.50 3.29
CA GLY A 91 -9.61 -9.87 4.54
C GLY A 91 -8.91 -8.52 4.76
N TYR A 92 -7.61 -8.44 4.51
CA TYR A 92 -6.87 -7.18 4.54
C TYR A 92 -7.33 -6.21 3.45
N GLU A 93 -7.53 -6.70 2.22
CA GLU A 93 -8.02 -5.88 1.11
C GLU A 93 -9.41 -5.30 1.41
N MET A 94 -10.32 -6.14 1.96
CA MET A 94 -11.67 -5.73 2.36
C MET A 94 -11.62 -4.67 3.46
N TRP A 95 -10.78 -4.84 4.47
CA TRP A 95 -10.60 -3.84 5.52
C TRP A 95 -10.16 -2.48 4.96
N ARG A 96 -9.16 -2.46 4.05
CA ARG A 96 -8.73 -1.20 3.40
C ARG A 96 -9.80 -0.62 2.46
N ALA A 97 -10.67 -1.44 1.87
CA ALA A 97 -11.82 -0.94 1.13
C ALA A 97 -12.87 -0.30 2.05
N VAL A 98 -13.18 -0.92 3.18
CA VAL A 98 -14.13 -0.38 4.18
C VAL A 98 -13.66 0.95 4.73
N ARG A 99 -12.35 1.18 4.87
CA ARG A 99 -11.77 2.48 5.25
C ARG A 99 -12.28 3.64 4.39
N LEU A 100 -12.48 3.43 3.09
CA LEU A 100 -13.05 4.47 2.21
C LEU A 100 -14.46 4.88 2.64
N VAL A 101 -15.26 3.91 3.08
CA VAL A 101 -16.65 4.10 3.50
C VAL A 101 -16.72 4.73 4.88
N VAL A 102 -15.98 4.19 5.86
CA VAL A 102 -16.09 4.67 7.25
C VAL A 102 -15.48 6.05 7.45
N ASP A 103 -14.33 6.34 6.82
CA ASP A 103 -13.68 7.65 6.95
C ASP A 103 -14.55 8.77 6.32
N THR A 104 -15.02 8.58 5.08
CA THR A 104 -15.97 9.52 4.47
C THR A 104 -17.32 9.54 5.18
N GLY A 105 -17.78 8.37 5.67
CA GLY A 105 -18.98 8.24 6.47
C GLY A 105 -18.98 9.17 7.68
N ILE A 106 -17.89 9.14 8.45
CA ILE A 106 -17.68 9.99 9.62
C ILE A 106 -17.55 11.46 9.21
N HIS A 107 -16.64 11.76 8.28
CA HIS A 107 -16.15 13.14 8.06
C HIS A 107 -16.94 13.94 7.02
N ALA A 108 -17.70 13.28 6.15
CA ALA A 108 -18.49 13.93 5.11
C ALA A 108 -19.99 13.63 5.20
N PHE A 109 -20.38 12.46 5.72
CA PHE A 109 -21.78 12.02 5.80
C PHE A 109 -22.37 12.00 7.22
N GLY A 110 -21.63 12.51 8.21
CA GLY A 110 -22.13 12.71 9.58
C GLY A 110 -22.44 11.41 10.34
N TRP A 111 -21.75 10.31 10.04
CA TRP A 111 -21.93 9.07 10.79
C TRP A 111 -21.45 9.23 12.23
N SER A 112 -22.20 8.63 13.17
CA SER A 112 -21.73 8.50 14.55
C SER A 112 -20.60 7.48 14.65
N ARG A 113 -19.79 7.58 15.71
CA ARG A 113 -18.76 6.57 16.06
C ARG A 113 -19.35 5.16 16.06
N GLN A 114 -20.50 4.96 16.70
CA GLN A 114 -21.13 3.64 16.81
C GLN A 114 -21.51 3.09 15.44
N LYS A 115 -22.11 3.90 14.56
CA LYS A 115 -22.45 3.46 13.20
C LYS A 115 -21.21 3.04 12.41
N ALA A 116 -20.09 3.75 12.57
CA ALA A 116 -18.83 3.39 11.92
C ALA A 116 -18.23 2.08 12.48
N ILE A 117 -18.35 1.85 13.80
CA ILE A 117 -17.96 0.59 14.46
C ILE A 117 -18.79 -0.57 13.90
N ASP A 118 -20.12 -0.43 13.92
CA ASP A 118 -21.03 -1.48 13.46
C ASP A 118 -20.74 -1.82 11.99
N TYR A 119 -20.57 -0.80 11.14
CA TYR A 119 -20.25 -1.02 9.73
C TYR A 119 -18.91 -1.73 9.53
N LEU A 120 -17.86 -1.32 10.25
CA LEU A 120 -16.55 -1.96 10.13
C LEU A 120 -16.56 -3.40 10.64
N ALA A 121 -17.27 -3.68 11.73
CA ALA A 121 -17.43 -5.02 12.27
C ALA A 121 -18.21 -5.95 11.32
N ASP A 122 -19.31 -5.48 10.74
CA ASP A 122 -20.16 -6.28 9.85
C ASP A 122 -19.49 -6.65 8.52
N HIS A 123 -18.47 -5.90 8.12
CA HIS A 123 -17.84 -6.04 6.80
C HIS A 123 -16.40 -6.54 6.86
N THR A 124 -15.86 -6.84 8.04
CA THR A 124 -14.47 -7.33 8.19
C THR A 124 -14.37 -8.50 9.17
N ALA A 125 -13.29 -9.26 9.08
CA ALA A 125 -12.98 -10.33 10.03
C ALA A 125 -12.17 -9.84 11.24
N LEU A 126 -12.17 -8.54 11.51
CA LEU A 126 -11.40 -7.96 12.61
C LEU A 126 -12.05 -8.28 13.96
N PRO A 127 -11.27 -8.50 15.02
CA PRO A 127 -11.82 -8.58 16.36
C PRO A 127 -12.39 -7.22 16.78
N GLN A 128 -13.46 -7.23 17.58
CA GLN A 128 -14.17 -6.02 18.01
C GLN A 128 -13.26 -4.94 18.61
N SER A 129 -12.28 -5.34 19.43
CA SER A 129 -11.32 -4.38 20.01
C SER A 129 -10.49 -3.65 18.93
N ALA A 130 -10.05 -4.37 17.90
CA ALA A 130 -9.34 -3.76 16.78
C ALA A 130 -10.28 -2.84 15.97
N VAL A 131 -11.56 -3.21 15.79
CA VAL A 131 -12.55 -2.35 15.14
C VAL A 131 -12.67 -1.01 15.86
N GLU A 132 -12.84 -1.03 17.18
CA GLU A 132 -12.96 0.19 18.00
C GLU A 132 -11.70 1.06 17.92
N ASP A 133 -10.52 0.46 18.11
CA ASP A 133 -9.23 1.15 17.99
C ASP A 133 -9.05 1.82 16.62
N GLN A 134 -9.48 1.13 15.56
CA GLN A 134 -9.40 1.66 14.20
C GLN A 134 -10.36 2.83 13.97
N ILE A 135 -11.61 2.74 14.44
CA ILE A 135 -12.56 3.85 14.30
C ILE A 135 -12.07 5.08 15.06
N ASP A 136 -11.52 4.91 16.27
CA ASP A 136 -10.96 6.04 17.04
C ASP A 136 -9.76 6.68 16.34
N ARG A 137 -8.92 5.87 15.69
CA ARG A 137 -7.86 6.38 14.80
C ARG A 137 -8.43 7.16 13.62
N TYR A 138 -9.48 6.67 12.96
CA TYR A 138 -10.04 7.35 11.78
C TYR A 138 -10.71 8.67 12.15
N ILE A 139 -11.33 8.76 13.34
CA ILE A 139 -11.87 10.01 13.89
C ILE A 139 -10.76 11.02 14.14
N SER A 140 -9.64 10.58 14.73
CA SER A 140 -8.53 11.47 15.12
C SER A 140 -7.61 11.85 13.95
N TRP A 141 -7.64 11.13 12.84
CA TRP A 141 -6.80 11.41 11.67
C TRP A 141 -7.58 11.36 10.35
N PRO A 142 -8.38 12.40 10.06
CA PRO A 142 -9.27 12.41 8.90
C PRO A 142 -8.51 12.24 7.58
N GLY A 143 -9.02 11.38 6.70
CA GLY A 143 -8.53 11.21 5.33
C GLY A 143 -7.29 10.32 5.19
N GLN A 144 -6.53 10.06 6.27
CA GLN A 144 -5.36 9.17 6.19
C GLN A 144 -5.76 7.75 5.82
N ALA A 145 -6.89 7.25 6.33
CA ALA A 145 -7.37 5.91 6.03
C ALA A 145 -7.73 5.70 4.55
N LEU A 146 -7.99 6.79 3.81
CA LEU A 146 -8.30 6.75 2.38
C LEU A 146 -7.08 6.42 1.52
N SER A 147 -5.89 6.75 2.00
CA SER A 147 -4.65 6.73 1.22
C SER A 147 -4.34 5.34 0.65
N TYR A 148 -4.54 4.30 1.45
CA TYR A 148 -4.30 2.89 1.12
C TYR A 148 -4.98 2.48 -0.19
N LYS A 149 -6.32 2.49 -0.20
CA LYS A 149 -7.08 1.95 -1.32
C LYS A 149 -7.10 2.91 -2.51
N MET A 150 -7.11 4.22 -2.27
CA MET A 150 -7.01 5.20 -3.36
C MET A 150 -5.67 5.09 -4.11
N GLY A 151 -4.57 4.92 -3.37
CA GLY A 151 -3.25 4.70 -3.95
C GLY A 151 -3.17 3.42 -4.76
N GLU A 152 -3.62 2.30 -4.19
CA GLU A 152 -3.60 0.99 -4.86
C GLU A 152 -4.48 0.97 -6.12
N ILE A 153 -5.69 1.54 -6.06
CA ILE A 153 -6.56 1.70 -7.24
C ILE A 153 -5.85 2.46 -8.34
N LYS A 154 -5.19 3.58 -8.01
CA LYS A 154 -4.50 4.41 -8.99
C LYS A 154 -3.29 3.69 -9.60
N ILE A 155 -2.46 2.99 -8.80
CA ILE A 155 -1.35 2.19 -9.33
C ILE A 155 -1.86 1.10 -10.28
N ARG A 156 -2.98 0.45 -9.94
CA ARG A 156 -3.60 -0.56 -10.79
C ARG A 156 -4.17 0.02 -12.09
N GLU A 157 -4.78 1.20 -12.02
CA GLU A 157 -5.23 1.95 -13.21
C GLU A 157 -4.06 2.23 -14.15
N LEU A 158 -2.95 2.75 -13.61
CA LEU A 158 -1.74 3.06 -14.37
C LEU A 158 -1.11 1.81 -14.99
N ARG A 159 -1.05 0.70 -14.24
CA ARG A 159 -0.59 -0.59 -14.76
C ARG A 159 -1.47 -1.07 -15.92
N ALA A 160 -2.79 -1.09 -15.75
CA ALA A 160 -3.71 -1.54 -16.79
C ALA A 160 -3.61 -0.66 -18.06
N LYS A 161 -3.41 0.66 -17.88
CA LYS A 161 -3.13 1.58 -18.97
C LYS A 161 -1.83 1.23 -19.70
N ALA A 162 -0.76 0.94 -18.98
CA ALA A 162 0.52 0.53 -19.55
C ALA A 162 0.43 -0.80 -20.31
N GLU A 163 -0.16 -1.84 -19.68
CA GLU A 163 -0.40 -3.15 -20.29
C GLU A 163 -1.16 -3.02 -21.61
N LYS A 164 -2.25 -2.22 -21.62
CA LYS A 164 -3.04 -1.96 -22.82
C LYS A 164 -2.26 -1.24 -23.91
N GLN A 165 -1.46 -0.23 -23.55
CA GLN A 165 -0.78 0.62 -24.53
C GLN A 165 0.51 0.04 -25.08
N LEU A 166 1.20 -0.80 -24.32
CA LEU A 166 2.46 -1.42 -24.71
C LEU A 166 2.26 -2.85 -25.25
N GLY A 167 1.18 -3.53 -24.88
CA GLY A 167 0.88 -4.88 -25.35
C GLY A 167 2.04 -5.83 -25.05
N ALA A 168 2.56 -6.50 -26.09
CA ALA A 168 3.70 -7.41 -25.97
C ALA A 168 5.01 -6.72 -25.52
N LYS A 169 5.11 -5.39 -25.62
CA LYS A 169 6.27 -4.63 -25.12
C LYS A 169 6.20 -4.34 -23.61
N PHE A 170 5.09 -4.63 -22.95
CA PHE A 170 4.96 -4.40 -21.52
C PHE A 170 5.85 -5.37 -20.72
N ASP A 171 6.80 -4.83 -19.94
CA ASP A 171 7.51 -5.58 -18.89
C ASP A 171 7.07 -5.04 -17.53
N ILE A 172 6.52 -5.94 -16.70
CA ILE A 172 6.07 -5.63 -15.34
C ILE A 172 7.23 -5.16 -14.46
N ARG A 173 8.45 -5.66 -14.68
CA ARG A 173 9.63 -5.27 -13.90
C ARG A 173 9.99 -3.82 -14.18
N SER A 174 10.07 -3.43 -15.45
CA SER A 174 10.33 -2.05 -15.84
C SER A 174 9.22 -1.09 -15.38
N PHE A 175 7.96 -1.55 -15.35
CA PHE A 175 6.88 -0.78 -14.75
C PHE A 175 7.11 -0.54 -13.24
N HIS A 176 7.44 -1.59 -12.47
CA HIS A 176 7.74 -1.46 -11.04
C HIS A 176 8.95 -0.57 -10.78
N ASP A 177 10.04 -0.75 -11.52
CA ASP A 177 11.23 0.11 -11.45
C ASP A 177 10.85 1.58 -11.67
N THR A 178 9.94 1.86 -12.61
CA THR A 178 9.46 3.22 -12.89
C THR A 178 8.60 3.77 -11.75
N VAL A 179 7.72 2.94 -11.16
CA VAL A 179 6.83 3.37 -10.07
C VAL A 179 7.63 3.78 -8.83
N ILE A 180 8.60 2.97 -8.38
CA ILE A 180 9.31 3.22 -7.12
C ILE A 180 10.71 3.82 -7.27
N GLY A 181 11.28 3.83 -8.49
CA GLY A 181 12.62 4.33 -8.78
C GLY A 181 12.77 5.85 -8.72
N GLN A 182 11.70 6.59 -8.46
CA GLN A 182 11.74 8.05 -8.26
C GLN A 182 11.49 8.43 -6.79
N GLY A 183 11.41 7.46 -5.89
CA GLY A 183 11.02 7.69 -4.49
C GLY A 183 9.56 8.07 -4.37
N SER A 184 9.14 8.54 -3.20
CA SER A 184 7.73 8.88 -2.97
C SER A 184 7.29 10.10 -3.79
N LEU A 185 6.14 9.98 -4.47
CA LEU A 185 5.55 11.02 -5.30
C LEU A 185 4.07 11.26 -4.93
N PRO A 186 3.56 12.49 -5.11
CA PRO A 186 2.11 12.68 -5.23
C PRO A 186 1.57 11.82 -6.37
N MET A 187 0.37 11.23 -6.21
CA MET A 187 -0.19 10.29 -7.20
C MET A 187 -0.37 10.90 -8.60
N ALA A 188 -0.64 12.21 -8.69
CA ALA A 188 -0.72 12.91 -9.99
C ALA A 188 0.63 12.95 -10.70
N VAL A 189 1.72 13.19 -9.97
CA VAL A 189 3.09 13.20 -10.53
C VAL A 189 3.50 11.79 -10.94
N LEU A 190 3.13 10.77 -10.16
CA LEU A 190 3.36 9.38 -10.56
C LEU A 190 2.64 9.06 -11.89
N GLU A 191 1.41 9.54 -12.08
CA GLU A 191 0.69 9.36 -13.34
C GLU A 191 1.42 9.99 -14.53
N ASP A 192 1.95 11.21 -14.38
CA ASP A 192 2.76 11.86 -15.42
C ASP A 192 4.01 11.03 -15.75
N VAL A 193 4.74 10.58 -14.72
CA VAL A 193 5.93 9.72 -14.88
C VAL A 193 5.61 8.43 -15.66
N ILE A 194 4.50 7.76 -15.33
CA ILE A 194 4.10 6.54 -16.05
C ILE A 194 3.68 6.85 -17.49
N ASN A 195 3.01 7.96 -17.73
CA ASN A 195 2.62 8.36 -19.09
C ASN A 195 3.86 8.62 -19.96
N ASP A 196 4.85 9.33 -19.43
CA ASP A 196 6.11 9.59 -20.11
C ASP A 196 6.90 8.30 -20.37
N TRP A 197 6.96 7.41 -19.38
CA TRP A 197 7.59 6.10 -19.56
C TRP A 197 6.90 5.27 -20.65
N ILE A 198 5.55 5.20 -20.67
CA ILE A 198 4.81 4.53 -21.74
C ILE A 198 5.15 5.13 -23.12
N ALA A 199 5.22 6.46 -23.23
CA ALA A 199 5.57 7.13 -24.47
C ALA A 199 6.99 6.75 -24.94
N GLN A 200 7.96 6.70 -24.02
CA GLN A 200 9.33 6.28 -24.31
C GLN A 200 9.40 4.80 -24.76
N GLN A 201 8.73 3.89 -24.06
CA GLN A 201 8.73 2.46 -24.41
C GLN A 201 8.14 2.17 -25.79
N LYS A 202 7.24 3.03 -26.30
CA LYS A 202 6.71 2.90 -27.67
C LYS A 202 7.74 3.25 -28.74
N LEU A 203 8.66 4.17 -28.45
CA LEU A 203 9.68 4.65 -29.37
C LEU A 203 10.90 3.72 -29.46
N VAL A 204 11.14 2.89 -28.44
CA VAL A 204 12.18 1.87 -28.47
C VAL A 204 11.78 0.80 -29.49
N LEU A 205 12.61 0.64 -30.54
CA LEU A 205 12.41 -0.31 -31.64
C LEU A 205 12.56 -1.76 -31.16
#